data_AF-A0A660MQ59-F1
#
_entry.id   AF-A0A660MQ59-F1
#
_cell.length_a   1.000
_cell.length_b   1.000
_cell.length_c   1.000
_cell.angle_alpha   90.00
_cell.angle_beta   90.00
_cell.angle_gamma   90.00
#
_symmetry.space_group_name_H-M   'P 1'
#
loop_
_entity.id
_entity.type
_entity.pdbx_description
1 polymer ?
#
loop_
_entity_poly.entity_id
_entity_poly.type
_entity_poly.pdbx_seq_one_letter_code
_entity_poly.pdbx_strand_id
1 'polypeptide(L)'
;MKVRTRDFDFENKIDQKAEGRYFKIPEEVQKEVDERGFFVYQWIDDKEVKKSIELDFLSKMLWLGPLGLTIMVILAFSGLISTTIWFLVVFSALLIIYLLFLSIFRAIRASKISFLVITNNYYSINQKVGEITDGKIFLDKETLNLSDVFEEDLFGENLLDYKKKELKSKYSLGIDKFLGSDDDFGFGGFRSSSKESGQAIIILIICLVAFVLTMTFIYFFGIFLVLLFGTFTAYLNKHYLIWKGHLVILLNEYFKDLE
;
A
#
# COMPACT_ATOMS: atom_id res chain seq x y z
N MET A 1 2.28 -20.38 18.68
CA MET A 1 3.64 -19.93 18.31
C MET A 1 3.64 -18.40 18.24
N LYS A 2 4.43 -17.69 19.05
CA LYS A 2 4.46 -16.21 18.99
C LYS A 2 5.17 -15.72 17.72
N VAL A 3 4.40 -15.17 16.80
CA VAL A 3 4.90 -14.47 15.61
C VAL A 3 5.20 -13.02 16.01
N ARG A 4 6.47 -12.59 15.92
CA ARG A 4 6.84 -11.18 16.17
C ARG A 4 6.80 -10.38 14.86
N THR A 5 6.35 -9.13 14.97
CA THR A 5 5.98 -8.26 13.85
C THR A 5 6.80 -6.96 13.78
N ARG A 6 8.16 -7.03 13.84
CA ARG A 6 9.15 -5.92 13.67
C ARG A 6 9.60 -5.20 14.96
N ASP A 7 10.46 -4.18 14.75
CA ASP A 7 11.18 -3.30 15.70
C ASP A 7 12.59 -3.76 16.13
N PHE A 8 13.50 -3.93 15.16
CA PHE A 8 14.93 -4.11 15.43
C PHE A 8 15.74 -2.94 14.86
N ASP A 9 16.53 -2.29 15.71
CA ASP A 9 17.35 -1.11 15.38
C ASP A 9 18.57 -1.55 14.53
N PHE A 10 18.63 -1.23 13.22
CA PHE A 10 19.72 -1.72 12.35
C PHE A 10 20.19 -0.82 11.20
N GLU A 11 21.49 -0.98 10.92
CA GLU A 11 22.30 -0.31 9.90
C GLU A 11 22.50 -1.23 8.66
N ASN A 12 21.86 -0.90 7.53
CA ASN A 12 22.01 -1.64 6.27
C ASN A 12 23.27 -1.19 5.51
N LYS A 13 24.18 -2.12 5.19
CA LYS A 13 25.28 -1.88 4.23
C LYS A 13 25.07 -2.73 2.98
N ILE A 14 24.85 -2.07 1.84
CA ILE A 14 24.75 -2.72 0.53
C ILE A 14 26.12 -3.27 0.13
N ASP A 15 26.28 -4.59 -0.01
CA ASP A 15 27.49 -5.16 -0.62
C ASP A 15 27.24 -5.38 -2.11
N GLN A 16 27.95 -4.61 -2.94
CA GLN A 16 27.76 -4.59 -4.40
C GLN A 16 28.34 -5.82 -5.10
N LYS A 17 29.01 -6.73 -4.38
CA LYS A 17 29.66 -7.92 -4.97
C LYS A 17 28.77 -9.16 -5.06
N ALA A 18 27.70 -9.25 -4.27
CA ALA A 18 26.72 -10.31 -4.42
C ALA A 18 25.54 -9.76 -5.21
N GLU A 19 25.01 -10.53 -6.15
CA GLU A 19 23.78 -10.20 -6.87
C GLU A 19 22.50 -10.25 -5.99
N GLY A 20 22.61 -9.94 -4.69
CA GLY A 20 21.55 -9.96 -3.68
C GLY A 20 21.87 -9.02 -2.50
N ARG A 21 20.84 -8.56 -1.78
CA ARG A 21 20.98 -7.80 -0.53
C ARG A 21 21.13 -8.79 0.63
N TYR A 22 21.99 -8.48 1.59
CA TYR A 22 22.10 -9.25 2.81
C TYR A 22 21.48 -8.50 4.00
N PHE A 23 20.96 -9.26 4.95
CA PHE A 23 20.34 -8.75 6.17
C PHE A 23 20.97 -9.47 7.36
N LYS A 24 21.43 -8.72 8.35
CA LYS A 24 21.96 -9.29 9.60
C LYS A 24 20.81 -9.75 10.48
N ILE A 25 20.90 -10.95 11.03
CA ILE A 25 19.90 -11.49 11.96
C ILE A 25 20.02 -10.74 13.30
N PRO A 26 18.94 -10.18 13.84
CA PRO A 26 18.95 -9.53 15.15
C PRO A 26 19.32 -10.51 16.28
N GLU A 27 20.02 -10.03 17.30
CA GLU A 27 20.46 -10.87 18.43
C GLU A 27 19.29 -11.52 19.17
N GLU A 28 18.14 -10.84 19.26
CA GLU A 28 16.94 -11.40 19.88
C GLU A 28 16.39 -12.59 19.08
N VAL A 29 16.44 -12.50 17.75
CA VAL A 29 16.03 -13.60 16.87
C VAL A 29 17.00 -14.76 17.03
N GLN A 30 18.32 -14.48 17.06
CA GLN A 30 19.32 -15.52 17.25
C GLN A 30 19.14 -16.25 18.59
N LYS A 31 18.89 -15.53 19.69
CA LYS A 31 18.60 -16.14 21.00
C LYS A 31 17.40 -17.09 20.94
N GLU A 32 16.32 -16.69 20.27
CA GLU A 32 15.12 -17.52 20.16
C GLU A 32 15.35 -18.76 19.28
N VAL A 33 16.17 -18.62 18.23
CA VAL A 33 16.63 -19.76 17.41
C VAL A 33 17.53 -20.69 18.23
N ASP A 34 18.44 -20.18 19.05
CA ASP A 34 19.34 -20.99 19.89
C ASP A 34 18.53 -21.77 20.96
N GLU A 35 17.49 -21.16 21.53
CA GLU A 35 16.62 -21.79 22.53
C GLU A 35 15.66 -22.84 21.95
N ARG A 36 15.10 -22.59 20.75
CA ARG A 36 13.99 -23.39 20.19
C ARG A 36 14.35 -24.17 18.93
N GLY A 37 15.53 -23.93 18.37
CA GLY A 37 16.01 -24.48 17.10
C GLY A 37 15.48 -23.76 15.85
N PHE A 38 14.45 -22.90 15.99
CA PHE A 38 13.87 -22.16 14.86
C PHE A 38 13.09 -20.91 15.31
N PHE A 39 12.94 -19.96 14.39
CA PHE A 39 12.13 -18.75 14.54
C PHE A 39 11.30 -18.50 13.27
N VAL A 40 10.04 -18.10 13.42
CA VAL A 40 9.17 -17.69 12.30
C VAL A 40 8.92 -16.20 12.42
N TYR A 41 9.46 -15.47 11.46
CA TYR A 41 9.29 -14.04 11.31
C TYR A 41 8.18 -13.75 10.30
N GLN A 42 7.23 -12.91 10.67
CA GLN A 42 6.26 -12.36 9.72
C GLN A 42 6.80 -11.04 9.18
N TRP A 43 7.30 -11.08 7.96
CA TRP A 43 7.89 -9.91 7.32
C TRP A 43 6.82 -8.93 6.84
N ILE A 44 5.84 -9.42 6.08
CA ILE A 44 4.74 -8.61 5.56
C ILE A 44 3.43 -9.10 6.18
N ASP A 45 2.82 -8.23 6.99
CA ASP A 45 1.52 -8.49 7.61
C ASP A 45 0.34 -7.96 6.76
N ASP A 46 -0.88 -8.39 7.10
CA ASP A 46 -2.08 -7.97 6.37
C ASP A 46 -2.34 -6.46 6.48
N LYS A 47 -1.90 -5.83 7.57
CA LYS A 47 -2.05 -4.39 7.79
C LYS A 47 -1.14 -3.60 6.86
N GLU A 48 0.06 -4.08 6.61
CA GLU A 48 1.06 -3.52 5.70
C GLU A 48 0.64 -3.70 4.27
N VAL A 49 0.08 -4.85 3.90
CA VAL A 49 -0.57 -5.04 2.60
C VAL A 49 -1.63 -3.97 2.41
N LYS A 50 -2.57 -3.82 3.36
CA LYS A 50 -3.62 -2.80 3.29
C LYS A 50 -3.04 -1.39 3.18
N LYS A 51 -2.11 -1.02 4.04
CA LYS A 51 -1.52 0.31 4.12
C LYS A 51 -0.73 0.65 2.86
N SER A 52 -0.04 -0.32 2.29
CA SER A 52 0.68 -0.16 1.03
C SER A 52 -0.28 0.10 -0.16
N ILE A 53 -1.48 -0.51 -0.16
CA ILE A 53 -2.55 -0.20 -1.13
C ILE A 53 -3.11 1.21 -0.90
N GLU A 54 -3.37 1.58 0.35
CA GLU A 54 -3.82 2.93 0.72
C GLU A 54 -2.83 4.00 0.24
N LEU A 55 -1.52 3.78 0.42
CA LEU A 55 -0.48 4.72 0.00
C LEU A 55 -0.39 4.86 -1.51
N ASP A 56 -0.48 3.77 -2.26
CA ASP A 56 -0.44 3.83 -3.73
C ASP A 56 -1.69 4.53 -4.30
N PHE A 57 -2.85 4.29 -3.70
CA PHE A 57 -4.07 5.03 -4.01
C PHE A 57 -3.88 6.54 -3.77
N LEU A 58 -3.43 6.93 -2.57
CA LEU A 58 -3.18 8.32 -2.22
C LEU A 58 -2.12 8.95 -3.14
N SER A 59 -1.03 8.25 -3.43
CA SER A 59 0.01 8.74 -4.34
C SER A 59 -0.53 9.02 -5.74
N LYS A 60 -1.35 8.11 -6.30
CA LYS A 60 -1.98 8.32 -7.61
C LYS A 60 -3.03 9.42 -7.59
N MET A 61 -3.81 9.51 -6.52
CA MET A 61 -4.82 10.55 -6.35
C MET A 61 -4.23 11.96 -6.24
N LEU A 62 -2.96 12.09 -5.85
CA LEU A 62 -2.25 13.37 -5.88
C LEU A 62 -2.19 13.97 -7.30
N TRP A 63 -2.09 13.11 -8.32
CA TRP A 63 -2.04 13.52 -9.74
C TRP A 63 -3.39 13.41 -10.44
N LEU A 64 -4.10 12.30 -10.24
CA LEU A 64 -5.39 12.05 -10.90
C LEU A 64 -6.52 12.92 -10.34
N GLY A 65 -6.43 13.33 -9.07
CA GLY A 65 -7.42 14.17 -8.42
C GLY A 65 -7.61 15.52 -9.14
N PRO A 66 -6.56 16.35 -9.22
CA PRO A 66 -6.62 17.65 -9.91
C PRO A 66 -7.00 17.51 -11.39
N LEU A 67 -6.48 16.49 -12.07
CA LEU A 67 -6.78 16.24 -13.48
C LEU A 67 -8.26 15.89 -13.70
N GLY A 68 -8.81 14.98 -12.89
CA GLY A 68 -10.22 14.60 -12.95
C GLY A 68 -11.15 15.77 -12.65
N LEU A 69 -10.81 16.59 -11.63
CA LEU A 69 -11.56 17.80 -11.30
C LEU A 69 -11.56 18.80 -12.47
N THR A 70 -10.40 19.03 -13.10
CA THR A 70 -10.26 19.96 -14.22
C THR A 70 -11.13 19.54 -15.41
N ILE A 71 -11.09 18.26 -15.80
CA ILE A 71 -11.92 17.72 -16.88
C ILE A 71 -13.40 17.91 -16.56
N MET A 72 -13.81 17.57 -15.34
CA MET A 72 -15.20 17.68 -14.91
C MET A 72 -15.70 19.13 -14.91
N VAL A 73 -14.87 20.09 -14.48
CA VAL A 73 -15.19 21.52 -14.55
C VAL A 73 -15.38 21.98 -16.00
N ILE A 74 -14.48 21.60 -16.92
CA ILE A 74 -14.60 21.92 -18.35
C ILE A 74 -15.92 21.38 -18.93
N LEU A 75 -16.24 20.12 -18.63
CA LEU A 75 -17.49 19.50 -19.08
C LEU A 75 -18.73 20.22 -18.52
N ALA A 76 -18.72 20.59 -17.25
CA ALA A 76 -19.82 21.33 -16.63
C ALA A 76 -20.03 22.70 -17.28
N PHE A 77 -18.95 23.45 -17.58
CA PHE A 77 -19.04 24.75 -18.27
C PHE A 77 -19.55 24.63 -19.72
N SER A 78 -19.31 23.50 -20.40
CA SER A 78 -19.87 23.24 -21.73
C SER A 78 -21.38 22.95 -21.75
N GLY A 79 -22.05 22.92 -20.58
CA GLY A 79 -23.48 22.60 -20.48
C GLY A 79 -23.80 21.11 -20.62
N LEU A 80 -22.79 20.24 -20.70
CA LEU A 80 -22.93 18.80 -20.86
C LEU A 80 -23.12 18.09 -19.50
N ILE A 81 -24.23 18.38 -18.82
CA ILE A 81 -24.51 17.88 -17.47
C ILE A 81 -24.56 16.34 -17.44
N SER A 82 -25.26 15.71 -18.39
CA SER A 82 -25.35 14.25 -18.50
C SER A 82 -23.97 13.60 -18.70
N THR A 83 -23.15 14.19 -19.58
CA THR A 83 -21.77 13.72 -19.83
C THR A 83 -20.88 13.89 -18.61
N THR A 84 -21.05 14.97 -17.86
CA THR A 84 -20.29 15.22 -16.61
C THR A 84 -20.60 14.15 -15.56
N ILE A 85 -21.87 13.77 -15.41
CA ILE A 85 -22.29 12.70 -14.51
C ILE A 85 -21.72 11.36 -14.97
N TRP A 86 -21.84 11.04 -16.26
CA TRP A 86 -21.28 9.80 -16.82
C TRP A 86 -19.76 9.72 -16.67
N PHE A 87 -19.06 10.83 -16.86
CA PHE A 87 -17.62 10.91 -16.61
C PHE A 87 -17.28 10.53 -15.16
N LEU A 88 -17.99 11.07 -14.17
CA LEU A 88 -17.79 10.71 -12.76
C LEU A 88 -18.03 9.21 -12.52
N VAL A 89 -19.09 8.64 -13.09
CA VAL A 89 -19.40 7.20 -12.94
C VAL A 89 -18.27 6.34 -13.54
N VAL A 90 -17.86 6.63 -14.78
CA VAL A 90 -16.82 5.86 -15.47
C VAL A 90 -15.47 6.03 -14.77
N PHE A 91 -15.10 7.25 -14.39
CA PHE A 91 -13.87 7.54 -13.67
C PHE A 91 -13.82 6.77 -12.34
N SER A 92 -14.93 6.77 -11.59
CA SER A 92 -15.06 6.02 -10.34
C SER A 92 -14.92 4.51 -10.56
N ALA A 93 -15.59 3.97 -11.58
CA ALA A 93 -15.53 2.54 -11.90
C ALA A 93 -14.10 2.11 -12.26
N LEU A 94 -13.38 2.90 -13.06
CA LEU A 94 -11.99 2.64 -13.42
C LEU A 94 -11.07 2.64 -12.19
N LEU A 95 -11.24 3.60 -11.27
CA LEU A 95 -10.47 3.63 -10.03
C LEU A 95 -10.74 2.41 -9.14
N ILE A 96 -12.00 1.98 -9.02
CA ILE A 96 -12.37 0.78 -8.27
C ILE A 96 -11.74 -0.47 -8.90
N ILE A 97 -11.84 -0.63 -10.23
CA ILE A 97 -11.22 -1.76 -10.94
C ILE A 97 -9.70 -1.77 -10.72
N TYR A 98 -9.06 -0.61 -10.80
CA TYR A 98 -7.64 -0.47 -10.53
C TYR A 98 -7.27 -0.91 -9.09
N LEU A 99 -8.04 -0.49 -8.09
CA LEU A 99 -7.85 -0.90 -6.70
C LEU A 99 -8.01 -2.40 -6.49
N LEU A 100 -9.01 -3.01 -7.15
CA LEU A 100 -9.22 -4.46 -7.09
C LEU A 100 -8.01 -5.23 -7.66
N PHE A 101 -7.53 -4.80 -8.83
CA PHE A 101 -6.33 -5.39 -9.44
C PHE A 101 -5.13 -5.25 -8.51
N LEU A 102 -4.88 -4.04 -7.99
CA LEU A 102 -3.78 -3.80 -7.06
C LEU A 102 -3.87 -4.70 -5.81
N SER A 103 -5.07 -4.85 -5.25
CA SER A 103 -5.33 -5.71 -4.09
C SER A 103 -4.96 -7.16 -4.35
N ILE A 104 -5.40 -7.71 -5.49
CA ILE A 104 -5.10 -9.09 -5.88
C ILE A 104 -3.59 -9.29 -6.04
N PHE A 105 -2.91 -8.39 -6.76
CA PHE A 105 -1.47 -8.50 -6.98
C PHE A 105 -0.68 -8.40 -5.69
N ARG A 106 -1.02 -7.45 -4.79
CA ARG A 106 -0.32 -7.30 -3.52
C ARG A 106 -0.58 -8.48 -2.59
N ALA A 107 -1.80 -9.01 -2.53
CA ALA A 107 -2.12 -10.20 -1.74
C ALA A 107 -1.32 -11.43 -2.21
N ILE A 108 -1.22 -11.66 -3.53
CA ILE A 108 -0.45 -12.78 -4.09
C ILE A 108 1.06 -12.63 -3.81
N ARG A 109 1.61 -11.41 -3.91
CA ARG A 109 3.03 -11.17 -3.61
C ARG A 109 3.31 -11.37 -2.12
N ALA A 110 2.47 -10.78 -1.26
CA ALA A 110 2.61 -10.88 0.19
C ALA A 110 2.65 -12.35 0.62
N SER A 111 1.70 -13.18 0.20
CA SER A 111 1.66 -14.59 0.62
C SER A 111 2.90 -15.41 0.28
N LYS A 112 3.74 -14.97 -0.67
CA LYS A 112 5.02 -15.64 -1.00
C LYS A 112 6.16 -15.25 -0.07
N ILE A 113 6.15 -14.02 0.45
CA ILE A 113 7.26 -13.46 1.25
C ILE A 113 6.89 -13.17 2.70
N SER A 114 5.61 -13.30 3.07
CA SER A 114 5.09 -12.94 4.38
C SER A 114 5.78 -13.68 5.52
N PHE A 115 6.22 -14.91 5.30
CA PHE A 115 6.86 -15.71 6.34
C PHE A 115 8.31 -16.04 5.96
N LEU A 116 9.20 -15.72 6.88
CA LEU A 116 10.60 -16.10 6.85
C LEU A 116 10.83 -17.06 8.03
N VAL A 117 11.27 -18.27 7.74
CA VAL A 117 11.68 -19.24 8.76
C VAL A 117 13.20 -19.18 8.89
N ILE A 118 13.71 -19.09 10.11
CA ILE A 118 15.14 -18.98 10.41
C ILE A 118 15.51 -20.11 11.36
N THR A 119 16.62 -20.78 11.08
CA THR A 119 17.24 -21.81 11.92
C THR A 119 18.70 -21.44 12.17
N ASN A 120 19.47 -22.28 12.86
CA ASN A 120 20.89 -22.00 13.12
C ASN A 120 21.73 -21.82 11.85
N ASN A 121 21.44 -22.61 10.81
CA ASN A 121 22.29 -22.69 9.61
C ASN A 121 21.55 -22.31 8.32
N TYR A 122 20.22 -22.32 8.33
CA TYR A 122 19.40 -22.13 7.14
C TYR A 122 18.25 -21.17 7.40
N TYR A 123 17.82 -20.48 6.34
CA TYR A 123 16.58 -19.74 6.32
C TYR A 123 15.71 -20.19 5.15
N SER A 124 14.40 -20.01 5.26
CA SER A 124 13.45 -20.27 4.17
C SER A 124 12.47 -19.13 3.97
N ILE A 125 12.38 -18.67 2.72
CA ILE A 125 11.47 -17.63 2.26
C ILE A 125 11.16 -17.84 0.79
N ASN A 126 9.95 -17.49 0.34
CA ASN A 126 9.57 -17.61 -1.07
C ASN A 126 9.86 -19.00 -1.64
N GLN A 127 9.58 -20.05 -0.85
CA GLN A 127 9.79 -21.46 -1.24
C GLN A 127 11.25 -21.85 -1.51
N LYS A 128 12.21 -20.96 -1.23
CA LYS A 128 13.64 -21.21 -1.35
C LYS A 128 14.22 -21.41 0.04
N VAL A 129 15.26 -22.23 0.11
CA VAL A 129 16.10 -22.39 1.30
C VAL A 129 17.45 -21.82 0.97
N GLY A 130 17.96 -20.95 1.83
CA GLY A 130 19.30 -20.40 1.73
C GLY A 130 20.10 -20.67 2.99
N GLU A 131 21.42 -20.64 2.85
CA GLU A 131 22.35 -20.77 3.98
C GLU A 131 22.54 -19.43 4.68
N ILE A 132 22.66 -19.50 6.00
CA ILE A 132 23.03 -18.37 6.84
C ILE A 132 24.55 -18.40 6.98
N THR A 133 25.21 -17.32 6.56
CA THR A 133 26.66 -17.18 6.67
C THR A 133 26.96 -16.01 7.59
N ASP A 134 27.71 -16.24 8.66
CA ASP A 134 28.09 -15.22 9.65
C ASP A 134 26.90 -14.42 10.22
N GLY A 135 25.78 -15.11 10.48
CA GLY A 135 24.55 -14.47 10.97
C GLY A 135 23.86 -13.55 9.96
N LYS A 136 24.12 -13.75 8.66
CA LYS A 136 23.52 -12.96 7.56
C LYS A 136 22.65 -13.83 6.65
N ILE A 137 21.54 -13.26 6.22
CA ILE A 137 20.59 -13.82 5.25
C ILE A 137 20.79 -13.11 3.92
N PHE A 138 21.05 -13.85 2.83
CA PHE A 138 21.23 -13.29 1.50
C PHE A 138 19.99 -13.50 0.64
N LEU A 139 19.19 -12.47 0.40
CA LEU A 139 17.99 -12.60 -0.42
C LEU A 139 18.30 -12.53 -1.92
N ASP A 140 17.69 -13.42 -2.68
CA ASP A 140 17.78 -13.43 -4.14
C ASP A 140 16.99 -12.28 -4.77
N LYS A 141 17.34 -11.94 -6.02
CA LYS A 141 16.69 -10.85 -6.78
C LYS A 141 15.17 -10.99 -6.86
N GLU A 142 14.63 -12.20 -6.97
CA GLU A 142 13.18 -12.38 -7.08
C GLU A 142 12.48 -12.05 -5.76
N THR A 143 13.04 -12.51 -4.64
CA THR A 143 12.50 -12.20 -3.31
C THR A 143 12.58 -10.70 -3.01
N LEU A 144 13.67 -10.04 -3.43
CA LEU A 144 13.80 -8.59 -3.32
C LEU A 144 12.78 -7.84 -4.19
N ASN A 145 12.58 -8.26 -5.44
CA ASN A 145 11.57 -7.68 -6.33
C ASN A 145 10.13 -7.84 -5.81
N LEU A 146 9.86 -8.91 -5.05
CA LEU A 146 8.58 -9.10 -4.37
C LEU A 146 8.44 -8.15 -3.18
N SER A 147 9.53 -7.95 -2.42
CA SER A 147 9.58 -7.05 -1.26
C SER A 147 9.49 -5.57 -1.63
N ASP A 148 10.17 -5.16 -2.70
CA ASP A 148 10.26 -3.75 -3.10
C ASP A 148 8.88 -3.11 -3.38
N VAL A 149 7.85 -3.91 -3.67
CA VAL A 149 6.46 -3.43 -3.83
C VAL A 149 5.86 -2.88 -2.54
N PHE A 150 6.29 -3.43 -1.40
CA PHE A 150 5.86 -2.98 -0.09
C PHE A 150 6.75 -1.83 0.40
N GLU A 151 7.91 -1.61 -0.23
CA GLU A 151 8.91 -0.61 0.13
C GLU A 151 9.32 -0.70 1.61
N GLU A 152 9.41 -1.94 2.11
CA GLU A 152 9.76 -2.33 3.46
C GLU A 152 10.97 -3.28 3.41
N ASP A 153 11.98 -3.01 4.24
CA ASP A 153 13.18 -3.85 4.32
C ASP A 153 13.00 -4.99 5.34
N LEU A 154 13.73 -6.10 5.17
CA LEU A 154 13.71 -7.21 6.12
C LEU A 154 14.32 -6.77 7.46
N PHE A 155 13.58 -6.99 8.55
CA PHE A 155 13.88 -6.51 9.91
C PHE A 155 13.93 -4.98 10.10
N GLY A 156 13.60 -4.19 9.07
CA GLY A 156 13.61 -2.74 9.14
C GLY A 156 12.40 -2.14 9.87
N GLU A 157 12.50 -0.85 10.20
CA GLU A 157 11.39 -0.05 10.72
C GLU A 157 10.23 0.05 9.72
N ASN A 158 9.01 0.24 10.23
CA ASN A 158 7.80 0.42 9.41
C ASN A 158 7.82 1.78 8.67
N LEU A 159 8.38 1.80 7.47
CA LEU A 159 8.49 2.98 6.61
C LEU A 159 7.15 3.46 6.06
N LEU A 160 6.14 2.58 6.01
CA LEU A 160 4.81 2.93 5.49
C LEU A 160 4.12 4.03 6.34
N ASP A 161 4.38 4.12 7.66
CA ASP A 161 3.79 5.20 8.49
C ASP A 161 4.41 6.56 8.18
N TYR A 162 5.72 6.58 7.98
CA TYR A 162 6.43 7.78 7.58
C TYR A 162 5.91 8.28 6.22
N LYS A 163 5.80 7.38 5.23
CA LYS A 163 5.25 7.72 3.90
C LYS A 163 3.82 8.21 3.95
N LYS A 164 2.99 7.66 4.84
CA LYS A 164 1.62 8.13 5.05
C LYS A 164 1.58 9.56 5.57
N LYS A 165 2.46 9.90 6.53
CA LYS A 165 2.59 11.27 7.04
C LYS A 165 3.11 12.23 5.96
N GLU A 166 4.11 11.81 5.18
CA GLU A 166 4.66 12.60 4.08
C GLU A 166 3.59 12.91 3.01
N LEU A 167 2.83 11.90 2.57
CA LEU A 167 1.74 12.10 1.61
C LEU A 167 0.67 13.04 2.15
N LYS A 168 0.26 12.89 3.42
CA LYS A 168 -0.69 13.82 4.05
C LYS A 168 -0.18 15.27 4.05
N SER A 169 1.11 15.48 4.30
CA SER A 169 1.75 16.80 4.21
C SER A 169 1.71 17.36 2.78
N LYS A 170 1.96 16.53 1.76
CA LYS A 170 1.83 16.96 0.36
C LYS A 170 0.39 17.36 0.00
N TYR A 171 -0.60 16.63 0.52
CA TYR A 171 -2.02 16.97 0.36
C TYR A 171 -2.38 18.28 1.03
N SER A 172 -1.99 18.52 2.29
CA SER A 172 -2.27 19.79 2.95
C SER A 172 -1.64 20.95 2.21
N LEU A 173 -0.39 20.82 1.78
CA LEU A 173 0.33 21.86 1.04
C LEU A 173 -0.28 22.12 -0.35
N GLY A 174 -0.82 21.07 -1.00
CA GLY A 174 -1.57 21.20 -2.24
C GLY A 174 -2.93 21.89 -2.05
N ILE A 175 -3.65 21.54 -0.98
CA ILE A 175 -4.92 22.18 -0.60
C ILE A 175 -4.70 23.65 -0.25
N ASP A 176 -3.66 23.97 0.54
CA ASP A 176 -3.34 25.35 0.94
C ASP A 176 -2.97 26.22 -0.28
N LYS A 177 -2.24 25.66 -1.25
CA LYS A 177 -1.99 26.31 -2.54
C LYS A 177 -3.24 26.47 -3.40
N PHE A 178 -4.17 25.52 -3.35
CA PHE A 178 -5.39 25.54 -4.16
C PHE A 178 -6.50 26.41 -3.53
N LEU A 179 -6.52 26.54 -2.20
CA LEU A 179 -7.47 27.35 -1.44
C LEU A 179 -6.98 28.79 -1.20
N GLY A 180 -5.71 29.08 -1.46
CA GLY A 180 -5.14 30.43 -1.37
C GLY A 180 -4.86 30.85 0.07
N SER A 181 -3.69 30.43 0.58
CA SER A 181 -3.03 31.11 1.72
C SER A 181 -2.13 32.28 1.27
N ASP A 182 -1.86 32.41 -0.02
CA ASP A 182 -1.26 33.62 -0.59
C ASP A 182 -2.40 34.46 -1.18
N ASP A 183 -2.48 35.72 -0.74
CA ASP A 183 -3.57 36.68 -0.94
C ASP A 183 -3.98 36.96 -2.41
N ASP A 184 -3.32 36.35 -3.40
CA ASP A 184 -3.56 36.55 -4.84
C ASP A 184 -4.45 35.48 -5.51
N PHE A 185 -4.68 34.33 -4.88
CA PHE A 185 -5.56 33.26 -5.41
C PHE A 185 -6.70 32.89 -4.44
N GLY A 186 -7.09 33.83 -3.58
CA GLY A 186 -8.20 33.62 -2.67
C GLY A 186 -9.52 33.41 -3.43
N PHE A 187 -10.29 32.40 -3.00
CA PHE A 187 -11.76 32.38 -3.17
C PHE A 187 -12.42 33.70 -2.68
N GLY A 188 -11.70 34.51 -1.89
CA GLY A 188 -12.06 35.88 -1.48
C GLY A 188 -11.99 36.95 -2.57
N GLY A 189 -11.32 36.71 -3.71
CA GLY A 189 -11.28 37.64 -4.85
C GLY A 189 -12.53 37.64 -5.73
N PHE A 190 -13.42 36.65 -5.55
CA PHE A 190 -14.59 36.44 -6.41
C PHE A 190 -15.87 37.13 -5.92
N ARG A 191 -15.74 38.29 -5.28
CA ARG A 191 -16.89 39.16 -4.97
C ARG A 191 -17.22 40.03 -6.19
N SER A 192 -17.42 39.40 -7.35
CA SER A 192 -17.83 40.08 -8.58
C SER A 192 -19.35 40.25 -8.61
N SER A 193 -19.83 41.45 -8.91
CA SER A 193 -21.26 41.81 -8.91
C SER A 193 -22.03 41.38 -10.16
N SER A 194 -21.38 40.67 -11.10
CA SER A 194 -22.03 40.23 -12.34
C SER A 194 -22.71 38.86 -12.20
N LYS A 195 -23.93 38.74 -12.76
CA LYS A 195 -24.75 37.52 -12.71
C LYS A 195 -24.04 36.29 -13.32
N GLU A 196 -23.22 36.49 -14.33
CA GLU A 196 -22.42 35.45 -15.00
C GLU A 196 -21.26 34.95 -14.12
N SER A 197 -20.59 35.84 -13.40
CA SER A 197 -19.54 35.45 -12.45
C SER A 197 -20.11 34.65 -11.27
N GLY A 198 -21.30 35.01 -10.78
CA GLY A 198 -22.01 34.26 -9.75
C GLY A 198 -22.36 32.84 -10.20
N GLN A 199 -22.83 32.66 -11.44
CA GLN A 199 -23.13 31.33 -11.99
C GLN A 199 -21.88 30.46 -12.14
N ALA A 200 -20.76 31.03 -12.61
CA ALA A 200 -19.50 30.30 -12.74
C ALA A 200 -18.98 29.79 -11.38
N ILE A 201 -19.07 30.62 -10.33
CA ILE A 201 -18.66 30.25 -8.97
C ILE A 201 -19.53 29.11 -8.43
N ILE A 202 -20.85 29.16 -8.65
CA ILE A 202 -21.76 28.10 -8.21
C ILE A 202 -21.42 26.78 -8.91
N ILE A 203 -21.15 26.79 -10.21
CA ILE A 203 -20.75 25.60 -10.97
C ILE A 203 -19.45 25.02 -10.40
N LEU A 204 -18.45 25.86 -10.13
CA LEU A 204 -17.17 25.43 -9.54
C LEU A 204 -17.36 24.79 -8.16
N ILE A 205 -18.17 25.40 -7.28
CA ILE A 205 -18.45 24.86 -5.95
C ILE A 205 -19.18 23.52 -6.05
N ILE A 206 -20.22 23.42 -6.89
CA ILE A 206 -20.95 22.16 -7.10
C ILE A 206 -20.01 21.08 -7.60
N CYS A 207 -19.15 21.42 -8.57
CA CYS A 207 -18.15 20.51 -9.10
C CYS A 207 -17.21 20.02 -7.99
N LEU A 208 -16.62 20.93 -7.22
CA LEU A 208 -15.70 20.59 -6.14
C LEU A 208 -16.37 19.68 -5.11
N VAL A 209 -17.58 20.03 -4.66
CA VAL A 209 -18.33 19.23 -3.67
C VAL A 209 -18.65 17.84 -4.21
N ALA A 210 -19.16 17.74 -5.44
CA ALA A 210 -19.47 16.45 -6.06
C ALA A 210 -18.22 15.58 -6.21
N PHE A 211 -17.10 16.17 -6.61
CA PHE A 211 -15.82 15.49 -6.74
C PHE A 211 -15.30 14.98 -5.40
N VAL A 212 -15.29 15.83 -4.37
CA VAL A 212 -14.85 15.46 -3.02
C VAL A 212 -15.71 14.34 -2.45
N LEU A 213 -17.03 14.42 -2.59
CA LEU A 213 -17.95 13.37 -2.16
C LEU A 213 -17.67 12.05 -2.89
N THR A 214 -17.43 12.10 -4.20
CA THR A 214 -17.12 10.92 -5.02
C THR A 214 -15.79 10.30 -4.59
N MET A 215 -14.73 11.10 -4.42
CA MET A 215 -13.42 10.60 -3.98
C MET A 215 -13.47 10.03 -2.57
N THR A 216 -14.24 10.66 -1.68
CA THR A 216 -14.46 10.16 -0.32
C THR A 216 -15.17 8.81 -0.36
N PHE A 217 -16.21 8.68 -1.18
CA PHE A 217 -16.91 7.42 -1.39
C PHE A 217 -15.96 6.34 -1.94
N ILE A 218 -15.18 6.63 -2.99
CA ILE A 218 -14.21 5.68 -3.56
C ILE A 218 -13.16 5.28 -2.52
N TYR A 219 -12.68 6.21 -1.70
CA TYR A 219 -11.72 5.91 -0.65
C TYR A 219 -12.30 4.89 0.35
N PHE A 220 -13.45 5.18 0.94
CA PHE A 220 -14.04 4.28 1.94
C PHE A 220 -14.55 2.96 1.34
N PHE A 221 -15.31 3.04 0.25
CA PHE A 221 -15.89 1.87 -0.41
C PHE A 221 -14.82 1.04 -1.12
N GLY A 222 -13.87 1.68 -1.80
CA GLY A 222 -12.75 1.02 -2.45
C GLY A 222 -11.84 0.32 -1.45
N ILE A 223 -11.50 0.96 -0.32
CA ILE A 223 -10.71 0.29 0.74
C ILE A 223 -11.48 -0.89 1.34
N PHE A 224 -12.79 -0.75 1.55
CA PHE A 224 -13.63 -1.85 2.00
C PHE A 224 -13.59 -3.03 1.01
N LEU A 225 -13.73 -2.77 -0.29
CA LEU A 225 -13.61 -3.79 -1.33
C LEU A 225 -12.21 -4.41 -1.38
N VAL A 226 -11.15 -3.61 -1.26
CA VAL A 226 -9.77 -4.08 -1.16
C VAL A 226 -9.60 -5.04 0.00
N LEU A 227 -10.16 -4.73 1.18
CA LEU A 227 -10.11 -5.63 2.32
C LEU A 227 -10.83 -6.95 2.03
N LEU A 228 -12.04 -6.87 1.48
CA LEU A 228 -12.86 -8.04 1.18
C LEU A 228 -12.21 -8.94 0.12
N PHE A 229 -11.75 -8.36 -0.99
CA PHE A 229 -11.10 -9.11 -2.07
C PHE A 229 -9.67 -9.52 -1.72
N GLY A 230 -8.94 -8.71 -0.96
CA GLY A 230 -7.59 -9.02 -0.48
C GLY A 230 -7.61 -10.23 0.45
N THR A 231 -8.50 -10.25 1.44
CA THR A 231 -8.67 -11.40 2.34
C THR A 231 -9.17 -12.64 1.59
N PHE A 232 -10.13 -12.50 0.69
CA PHE A 232 -10.61 -13.60 -0.14
C PHE A 232 -9.50 -14.16 -1.04
N THR A 233 -8.70 -13.30 -1.67
CA THR A 233 -7.57 -13.72 -2.52
C THR A 233 -6.47 -14.37 -1.69
N ALA A 234 -6.16 -13.84 -0.51
CA ALA A 234 -5.20 -14.43 0.41
C ALA A 234 -5.65 -15.83 0.85
N TYR A 235 -6.94 -16.00 1.16
CA TYR A 235 -7.54 -17.30 1.47
C TYR A 235 -7.41 -18.29 0.29
N LEU A 236 -7.82 -17.88 -0.91
CA LEU A 236 -7.72 -18.73 -2.11
C LEU A 236 -6.26 -19.10 -2.42
N ASN A 237 -5.34 -18.13 -2.34
CA ASN A 237 -3.95 -18.38 -2.64
C ASN A 237 -3.30 -19.29 -1.59
N LYS A 238 -3.66 -19.13 -0.32
CA LYS A 238 -3.23 -20.02 0.75
C LYS A 238 -3.68 -21.47 0.47
N HIS A 239 -4.97 -21.68 0.19
CA HIS A 239 -5.50 -23.00 -0.16
C HIS A 239 -4.87 -23.58 -1.43
N TYR A 240 -4.63 -22.74 -2.44
CA TYR A 240 -3.95 -23.14 -3.66
C TYR A 240 -2.51 -23.61 -3.39
N LEU A 241 -1.76 -22.87 -2.57
CA LEU A 241 -0.39 -23.23 -2.18
C LEU A 241 -0.37 -24.53 -1.38
N ILE A 242 -1.27 -24.69 -0.40
CA ILE A 242 -1.45 -25.94 0.37
C ILE A 242 -1.71 -27.12 -0.56
N TRP A 243 -2.65 -26.98 -1.50
CA TRP A 243 -2.96 -28.02 -2.49
C TRP A 243 -1.77 -28.35 -3.40
N LYS A 244 -0.93 -27.36 -3.72
CA LYS A 244 0.33 -27.53 -4.45
C LYS A 244 1.49 -28.11 -3.62
N GLY A 245 1.26 -28.42 -2.33
CA GLY A 245 2.25 -29.07 -1.47
C GLY A 245 3.15 -28.10 -0.67
N HIS A 246 2.70 -26.86 -0.39
CA HIS A 246 3.43 -25.92 0.46
C HIS A 246 3.43 -26.32 1.94
N LEU A 247 4.39 -27.18 2.31
CA LEU A 247 4.54 -27.73 3.67
C LEU A 247 4.74 -26.65 4.75
N VAL A 248 5.40 -25.52 4.45
CA VAL A 248 5.66 -24.45 5.43
C VAL A 248 4.36 -23.74 5.85
N ILE A 249 3.46 -23.49 4.89
CA ILE A 249 2.15 -22.86 5.15
C ILE A 249 1.22 -23.83 5.89
N LEU A 250 1.30 -25.11 5.53
CA LEU A 250 0.57 -26.20 6.16
C LEU A 250 1.00 -26.38 7.63
N LEU A 251 2.30 -26.41 7.90
CA LEU A 251 2.86 -26.44 9.26
C LEU A 251 2.36 -25.24 10.11
N ASN A 252 2.41 -24.02 9.58
CA ASN A 252 1.92 -22.84 10.29
C ASN A 252 0.41 -22.94 10.65
N GLU A 253 -0.40 -23.60 9.81
CA GLU A 253 -1.82 -23.80 10.07
C GLU A 253 -2.07 -24.86 11.14
N TYR A 254 -1.38 -25.99 11.09
CA TYR A 254 -1.47 -27.03 12.13
C TYR A 254 -1.00 -26.54 13.51
N PHE A 255 -0.03 -25.62 13.56
CA PHE A 255 0.41 -25.03 14.83
C PHE A 255 -0.43 -23.85 15.32
N LYS A 256 -1.36 -23.35 14.49
CA LYS A 256 -2.31 -22.29 14.87
C LYS A 256 -3.45 -22.83 15.74
N ASP A 257 -3.80 -24.11 15.56
CA ASP A 257 -4.83 -24.82 16.32
C ASP A 257 -4.33 -25.39 17.67
N LEU A 258 -3.04 -25.22 17.97
CA LEU A 258 -2.40 -25.63 19.23
C LEU A 258 -2.22 -24.47 20.23
N GLU A 259 -2.75 -23.28 19.92
CA GLU A 259 -2.93 -22.15 20.85
C GLU A 259 -4.38 -22.07 21.34
#